data_AF-A0A7V6D4E9-F1
#
_entry.id   AF-A0A7V6D4E9-F1
#
_cell.length_a   1.000
_cell.length_b   1.000
_cell.length_c   1.000
_cell.angle_alpha   90.00
_cell.angle_beta   90.00
_cell.angle_gamma   90.00
#
_symmetry.space_group_name_H-M   'P 1'
#
loop_
_entity.id
_entity.type
_entity.pdbx_description
1 polymer ?
#
loop_
_entity_poly.entity_id
_entity_poly.type
_entity_poly.pdbx_seq_one_letter_code
_entity_poly.pdbx_strand_id
1 'polypeptide(L)'
;SLFSWHGRWELAYPAWSFATVAAWVAAILVALRLVARAQGQAALPRGLLLLTIGLLVFFGPFVETVYVGQINAFVVLSLYLSLLLAEDGKNVLAGLMLALAIVLKTSPLLFVGYFLATRRYRVVVSSLASLVALSAIAALQFSPEVLRAFLATVARMGTELFLSTVNEGVAVTLHQALYHLGLGHPDEALLLVQQVACSGLALLLLASGLAILAGGARQRLYLSSMLLVIMVIESPLVWYHHWVLILLPLALLLVQDLRGSGRFALRLLVLMQLERVFEVAAIYLALPVLLAAFILIGKLLLLYWRDWRPSLPAEGPLARFRGLGQGLDFRP
;
A
#
# COMPACT_ATOMS: atom_id res chain seq x y z
N SER A 1 -29.98 -9.19 -12.73
CA SER A 1 -28.93 -9.82 -11.89
C SER A 1 -29.22 -9.49 -10.43
N LEU A 2 -28.51 -10.09 -9.46
CA LEU A 2 -28.69 -9.73 -8.04
C LEU A 2 -28.49 -8.22 -7.78
N PHE A 3 -27.59 -7.60 -8.55
CA PHE A 3 -27.18 -6.20 -8.45
C PHE A 3 -27.78 -5.29 -9.54
N SER A 4 -28.93 -5.65 -10.12
CA SER A 4 -29.64 -4.78 -11.07
C SER A 4 -30.71 -3.93 -10.38
N TRP A 5 -31.20 -2.88 -11.06
CA TRP A 5 -32.33 -2.05 -10.60
C TRP A 5 -33.59 -2.84 -10.23
N HIS A 6 -33.77 -4.01 -10.85
CA HIS A 6 -34.88 -4.94 -10.60
C HIS A 6 -34.46 -6.16 -9.75
N GLY A 7 -33.28 -6.08 -9.13
CA GLY A 7 -32.69 -7.12 -8.31
C GLY A 7 -33.27 -7.15 -6.90
N ARG A 8 -33.10 -8.28 -6.22
CA ARG A 8 -33.47 -8.47 -4.81
C ARG A 8 -32.46 -7.77 -3.91
N TRP A 9 -32.69 -6.49 -3.62
CA TRP A 9 -31.78 -5.64 -2.83
C TRP A 9 -31.56 -6.21 -1.42
N GLU A 10 -32.57 -6.86 -0.86
CA GLU A 10 -32.54 -7.56 0.42
C GLU A 10 -31.51 -8.70 0.45
N LEU A 11 -31.17 -9.27 -0.72
CA LEU A 11 -30.12 -10.27 -0.89
C LEU A 11 -28.80 -9.66 -1.39
N ALA A 12 -28.85 -8.53 -2.08
CA ALA A 12 -27.67 -7.86 -2.63
C ALA A 12 -26.74 -7.33 -1.54
N TYR A 13 -27.28 -6.64 -0.53
CA TYR A 13 -26.50 -6.11 0.60
C TYR A 13 -25.77 -7.21 1.40
N PRO A 14 -26.43 -8.28 1.89
CA PRO A 14 -25.72 -9.33 2.62
C PRO A 14 -24.75 -10.10 1.73
N ALA A 15 -25.07 -10.33 0.44
CA ALA A 15 -24.14 -10.97 -0.49
C ALA A 15 -22.87 -10.13 -0.70
N TRP A 16 -23.02 -8.81 -0.88
CA TRP A 16 -21.89 -7.88 -1.00
C TRP A 16 -21.05 -7.83 0.27
N SER A 17 -21.71 -7.75 1.43
CA SER A 17 -21.05 -7.72 2.74
C SER A 17 -20.25 -9.00 2.97
N PHE A 18 -20.86 -10.16 2.69
CA PHE A 18 -20.19 -11.45 2.80
C PHE A 18 -18.99 -11.56 1.86
N ALA A 19 -19.15 -11.17 0.59
CA ALA A 19 -18.06 -11.18 -0.38
C ALA A 19 -16.91 -10.24 0.04
N THR A 20 -17.23 -9.07 0.59
CA THR A 20 -16.27 -8.09 1.10
C THR A 20 -15.49 -8.63 2.30
N VAL A 21 -16.16 -9.27 3.26
CA VAL A 21 -15.52 -9.95 4.40
C VAL A 21 -14.64 -11.11 3.96
N ALA A 22 -15.12 -11.95 3.03
CA ALA A 22 -14.33 -13.04 2.49
C ALA A 22 -13.07 -12.53 1.78
N ALA A 23 -13.19 -11.47 0.97
CA ALA A 23 -12.07 -10.83 0.30
C ALA A 23 -11.05 -10.25 1.30
N TRP A 24 -11.53 -9.63 2.38
CA TRP A 24 -10.68 -9.08 3.43
C TRP A 24 -9.90 -10.14 4.20
N VAL A 25 -10.57 -11.21 4.62
CA VAL A 25 -9.91 -12.35 5.28
C VAL A 25 -8.87 -12.96 4.35
N ALA A 26 -9.20 -13.15 3.07
CA ALA A 26 -8.23 -13.63 2.08
C ALA A 26 -7.05 -12.67 1.93
N ALA A 27 -7.28 -11.35 1.91
CA ALA A 27 -6.23 -10.34 1.83
C ALA A 27 -5.28 -10.39 3.04
N ILE A 28 -5.82 -10.56 4.26
CA ILE A 28 -5.03 -10.76 5.48
C ILE A 28 -4.14 -12.01 5.33
N LEU A 29 -4.71 -13.14 4.90
CA LEU A 29 -3.95 -14.39 4.74
C LEU A 29 -2.83 -14.25 3.69
N VAL A 30 -3.10 -13.58 2.57
CA VAL A 30 -2.10 -13.29 1.53
C VAL A 30 -1.00 -12.36 2.07
N ALA A 31 -1.36 -11.31 2.82
CA ALA A 31 -0.41 -10.40 3.44
C ALA A 31 0.50 -11.13 4.44
N LEU A 32 -0.06 -11.99 5.29
CA LEU A 32 0.71 -12.76 6.26
C LEU A 32 1.64 -13.78 5.59
N ARG A 33 1.21 -14.37 4.46
CA ARG A 33 2.06 -15.23 3.63
C ARG A 33 3.21 -14.47 2.98
N LEU A 34 2.98 -13.25 2.50
CA LEU A 34 4.04 -12.36 2.01
C LEU A 34 5.06 -12.06 3.10
N VAL A 35 4.60 -11.75 4.32
CA VAL A 35 5.45 -11.48 5.48
C VAL A 35 6.27 -12.71 5.87
N ALA A 36 5.64 -13.88 6.01
CA ALA A 36 6.32 -15.14 6.34
C ALA A 36 7.43 -15.46 5.33
N ARG A 37 7.11 -15.38 4.03
CA ARG A 37 8.07 -15.63 2.95
C ARG A 37 9.25 -14.66 2.99
N ALA A 38 9.00 -13.37 3.20
CA ALA A 38 10.05 -12.36 3.32
C ALA A 38 10.95 -12.55 4.56
N GLN A 39 10.45 -13.27 5.58
CA GLN A 39 11.21 -13.67 6.75
C GLN A 39 11.91 -15.03 6.58
N GLY A 40 11.74 -15.72 5.45
CA GLY A 40 12.30 -17.06 5.22
C GLY A 40 11.56 -18.16 5.98
N GLN A 41 10.33 -17.89 6.44
CA GLN A 41 9.51 -18.85 7.19
C GLN A 41 8.47 -19.50 6.28
N ALA A 42 8.23 -20.80 6.47
CA ALA A 42 7.18 -21.52 5.75
C ALA A 42 5.77 -21.06 6.17
N ALA A 43 5.59 -20.79 7.47
CA ALA A 43 4.35 -20.27 8.05
C ALA A 43 4.66 -19.51 9.35
N LEU A 44 3.75 -18.59 9.72
CA LEU A 44 3.82 -17.92 11.01
C LEU A 44 3.33 -18.83 12.15
N PRO A 45 3.77 -18.60 13.40
CA PRO A 45 3.21 -19.28 14.56
C PRO A 45 1.70 -19.11 14.64
N ARG A 46 0.95 -20.20 14.89
CA ARG A 46 -0.53 -20.20 14.89
C ARG A 46 -1.14 -19.14 15.81
N GLY A 47 -0.59 -18.96 17.01
CA GLY A 47 -1.08 -17.95 17.95
C GLY A 47 -0.94 -16.51 17.42
N LEU A 48 0.21 -16.21 16.81
CA LEU A 48 0.47 -14.90 16.19
C LEU A 48 -0.41 -14.66 14.96
N LEU A 49 -0.62 -15.71 14.16
CA LEU A 49 -1.55 -15.69 13.02
C LEU A 49 -2.97 -15.33 13.47
N LEU A 50 -3.52 -16.07 14.45
CA LEU A 50 -4.89 -15.86 14.94
C LEU A 50 -5.06 -14.49 15.60
N LEU A 51 -4.07 -14.05 16.41
CA LEU A 51 -4.08 -12.72 17.00
C LEU A 51 -4.09 -11.62 15.93
N THR A 52 -3.23 -11.75 14.91
CA THR A 52 -3.14 -10.75 13.83
C THR A 52 -4.42 -10.71 13.00
N ILE A 53 -5.02 -11.87 12.68
CA ILE A 53 -6.32 -11.95 12.01
C ILE A 53 -7.39 -11.25 12.86
N GLY A 54 -7.48 -11.57 14.15
CA GLY A 54 -8.46 -10.95 15.05
C GLY A 54 -8.36 -9.43 15.07
N LEU A 55 -7.14 -8.89 15.21
CA LEU A 55 -6.92 -7.44 15.21
C LEU A 55 -7.31 -6.77 13.88
N LEU A 56 -7.01 -7.41 12.74
CA LEU A 56 -7.22 -6.81 11.42
C LEU A 56 -8.65 -6.99 10.89
N VAL A 57 -9.40 -8.00 11.37
CA VAL A 57 -10.83 -8.16 11.06
C VAL A 57 -11.66 -7.05 11.72
N PHE A 58 -11.28 -6.59 12.92
CA PHE A 58 -11.94 -5.48 13.61
C PHE A 58 -11.31 -4.11 13.33
N PHE A 59 -10.49 -4.01 12.27
CA PHE A 59 -9.91 -2.74 11.86
C PHE A 59 -11.03 -1.79 11.41
N GLY A 60 -11.16 -0.64 12.07
CA GLY A 60 -12.22 0.35 11.89
C GLY A 60 -12.42 0.77 10.44
N PRO A 61 -11.36 1.08 9.68
CA PRO A 61 -11.44 1.34 8.24
C PRO A 61 -12.12 0.23 7.45
N PHE A 62 -11.93 -1.03 7.85
CA PHE A 62 -12.57 -2.17 7.21
C PHE A 62 -14.06 -2.28 7.60
N VAL A 63 -14.39 -2.05 8.87
CA VAL A 63 -15.79 -1.99 9.31
C VAL A 63 -16.55 -0.92 8.52
N GLU A 64 -15.95 0.27 8.35
CA GLU A 64 -16.55 1.31 7.52
C GLU A 64 -16.64 0.88 6.05
N THR A 65 -15.61 0.22 5.49
CA THR A 65 -15.63 -0.32 4.13
C THR A 65 -16.86 -1.21 3.89
N VAL A 66 -17.19 -2.09 4.83
CA VAL A 66 -18.39 -2.94 4.75
C VAL A 66 -19.66 -2.09 4.86
N TYR A 67 -19.70 -1.19 5.84
CA TYR A 67 -20.87 -0.34 6.11
C TYR A 67 -21.26 0.53 4.91
N VAL A 68 -20.28 1.18 4.27
CA VAL A 68 -20.51 2.04 3.09
C VAL A 68 -20.46 1.29 1.75
N GLY A 69 -20.29 -0.05 1.77
CA GLY A 69 -20.31 -0.88 0.57
C GLY A 69 -19.13 -0.66 -0.40
N GLN A 70 -17.95 -0.30 0.12
CA GLN A 70 -16.79 0.08 -0.70
C GLN A 70 -16.03 -1.13 -1.28
N ILE A 71 -15.43 -0.95 -2.46
CA ILE A 71 -14.73 -2.01 -3.22
C ILE A 71 -13.33 -2.35 -2.65
N ASN A 72 -12.84 -1.58 -1.69
CA ASN A 72 -11.42 -1.58 -1.31
C ASN A 72 -10.88 -2.97 -0.88
N ALA A 73 -11.69 -3.84 -0.27
CA ALA A 73 -11.24 -5.19 0.09
C ALA A 73 -10.78 -6.03 -1.11
N PHE A 74 -11.47 -5.90 -2.26
CA PHE A 74 -11.11 -6.58 -3.51
C PHE A 74 -9.87 -5.98 -4.15
N VAL A 75 -9.69 -4.65 -4.05
CA VAL A 75 -8.49 -3.94 -4.51
C VAL A 75 -7.26 -4.45 -3.74
N VAL A 76 -7.36 -4.49 -2.40
CA VAL A 76 -6.29 -4.97 -1.52
C VAL A 76 -5.94 -6.42 -1.84
N LEU A 77 -6.95 -7.30 -1.92
CA LEU A 77 -6.74 -8.71 -2.26
C LEU A 77 -6.03 -8.87 -3.60
N SER A 78 -6.50 -8.19 -4.64
CA SER A 78 -5.95 -8.29 -6.00
C SER A 78 -4.51 -7.77 -6.04
N LEU A 79 -4.23 -6.63 -5.41
CA LEU A 79 -2.88 -6.08 -5.32
C LEU A 79 -1.92 -7.01 -4.57
N TYR A 80 -2.36 -7.60 -3.46
CA TYR A 80 -1.50 -8.47 -2.66
C TYR A 80 -1.29 -9.83 -3.32
N LEU A 81 -2.29 -10.35 -4.02
CA LEU A 81 -2.14 -11.51 -4.90
C LEU A 81 -1.13 -11.21 -6.02
N SER A 82 -1.16 -10.03 -6.63
CA SER A 82 -0.15 -9.64 -7.61
C SER A 82 1.27 -9.72 -7.03
N LEU A 83 1.49 -9.15 -5.84
CA LEU A 83 2.78 -9.21 -5.16
C LEU A 83 3.21 -10.66 -4.87
N LEU A 84 2.31 -11.48 -4.30
CA LEU A 84 2.61 -12.86 -3.93
C LEU A 84 2.90 -13.73 -5.16
N LEU A 85 2.07 -13.62 -6.20
CA LEU A 85 2.22 -14.37 -7.45
C LEU A 85 3.50 -13.99 -8.19
N ALA A 86 3.89 -12.71 -8.14
CA ALA A 86 5.16 -12.28 -8.67
C ALA A 86 6.32 -12.93 -7.90
N GLU A 87 6.27 -12.97 -6.56
CA GLU A 87 7.26 -13.69 -5.76
C GLU A 87 7.31 -15.20 -6.06
N ASP A 88 6.19 -15.80 -6.47
CA ASP A 88 6.09 -17.20 -6.95
C ASP A 88 6.50 -17.41 -8.41
N GLY A 89 6.93 -16.36 -9.13
CA GLY A 89 7.32 -16.43 -10.54
C GLY A 89 6.15 -16.53 -11.53
N LYS A 90 4.90 -16.47 -11.04
CA LYS A 90 3.66 -16.52 -11.84
C LYS A 90 3.33 -15.15 -12.45
N ASN A 91 4.26 -14.63 -13.26
CA ASN A 91 4.27 -13.23 -13.68
C ASN A 91 3.01 -12.78 -14.47
N VAL A 92 2.45 -13.66 -15.31
CA VAL A 92 1.24 -13.34 -16.09
C VAL A 92 0.03 -13.16 -15.18
N LEU A 93 -0.20 -14.13 -14.27
CA LEU A 93 -1.30 -14.04 -13.32
C LEU A 93 -1.11 -12.87 -12.34
N ALA A 94 0.13 -12.59 -11.93
CA ALA A 94 0.45 -11.41 -11.15
C ALA A 94 0.01 -10.12 -11.88
N GLY A 95 0.36 -10.00 -13.17
CA GLY A 95 -0.02 -8.83 -13.95
C GLY A 95 -1.53 -8.67 -14.09
N LEU A 96 -2.27 -9.76 -14.32
CA LEU A 96 -3.74 -9.76 -14.35
C LEU A 96 -4.34 -9.27 -13.01
N MET A 97 -3.83 -9.77 -11.89
CA MET A 97 -4.29 -9.33 -10.56
C MET A 97 -3.99 -7.85 -10.30
N LEU A 98 -2.84 -7.34 -10.77
CA LEU A 98 -2.55 -5.91 -10.69
C LEU A 98 -3.52 -5.09 -11.56
N ALA A 99 -3.80 -5.54 -12.78
CA ALA A 99 -4.77 -4.86 -13.65
C ALA A 99 -6.17 -4.84 -13.04
N LEU A 100 -6.59 -5.93 -12.39
CA LEU A 100 -7.84 -5.99 -11.65
C LEU A 100 -7.86 -4.98 -10.50
N ALA A 101 -6.75 -4.84 -9.75
CA ALA A 101 -6.66 -3.82 -8.71
C ALA A 101 -6.80 -2.40 -9.29
N ILE A 102 -6.11 -2.12 -10.41
CA ILE A 102 -6.10 -0.81 -11.08
C ILE A 102 -7.47 -0.43 -11.67
N VAL A 103 -8.16 -1.38 -12.31
CA VAL A 103 -9.46 -1.10 -12.93
C VAL A 103 -10.54 -0.85 -11.87
N LEU A 104 -10.43 -1.49 -10.70
CA LEU A 104 -11.32 -1.27 -9.57
C LEU A 104 -11.02 0.04 -8.83
N LYS A 105 -9.76 0.47 -8.80
CA LYS A 105 -9.33 1.73 -8.20
C LYS A 105 -8.02 2.16 -8.86
N THR A 106 -7.87 3.40 -9.31
CA THR A 106 -6.69 3.82 -10.10
C THR A 106 -5.38 3.81 -9.30
N SER A 107 -5.42 3.96 -7.98
CA SER A 107 -4.23 4.20 -7.15
C SER A 107 -3.14 3.10 -7.20
N PRO A 108 -3.43 1.79 -7.34
CA PRO A 108 -2.41 0.76 -7.52
C PRO A 108 -1.63 0.87 -8.83
N LEU A 109 -1.92 1.82 -9.72
CA LEU A 109 -1.11 2.08 -10.92
C LEU A 109 0.37 2.34 -10.56
N LEU A 110 0.64 2.91 -9.37
CA LEU A 110 1.99 3.06 -8.82
C LEU A 110 2.78 1.74 -8.80
N PHE A 111 2.10 0.60 -8.65
CA PHE A 111 2.74 -0.72 -8.64
C PHE A 111 3.19 -1.21 -10.01
N VAL A 112 2.70 -0.62 -11.11
CA VAL A 112 3.31 -0.83 -12.44
C VAL A 112 4.73 -0.27 -12.43
N GLY A 113 4.92 0.93 -11.86
CA GLY A 113 6.24 1.53 -11.63
C GLY A 113 7.12 0.68 -10.71
N TYR A 114 6.55 0.11 -9.63
CA TYR A 114 7.26 -0.84 -8.77
C TYR A 114 7.78 -2.07 -9.54
N PHE A 115 6.93 -2.71 -10.33
CA PHE A 115 7.35 -3.89 -11.11
C PHE A 115 8.33 -3.54 -12.21
N LEU A 116 8.23 -2.34 -12.79
CA LEU A 116 9.20 -1.82 -13.74
C LEU A 116 10.57 -1.60 -13.07
N ALA A 117 10.60 -0.92 -11.91
CA ALA A 117 11.81 -0.65 -11.14
C ALA A 117 12.49 -1.94 -10.64
N THR A 118 11.70 -2.97 -10.32
CA THR A 118 12.20 -4.29 -9.92
C THR A 118 12.47 -5.25 -11.09
N ARG A 119 12.48 -4.74 -12.33
CA ARG A 119 12.75 -5.49 -13.58
C ARG A 119 11.81 -6.69 -13.83
N ARG A 120 10.62 -6.67 -13.25
CA ARG A 120 9.59 -7.69 -13.46
C ARG A 120 8.75 -7.35 -14.69
N TYR A 121 9.41 -7.19 -15.85
CA TYR A 121 8.79 -6.71 -17.10
C TYR A 121 7.62 -7.58 -17.57
N ARG A 122 7.68 -8.90 -17.34
CA ARG A 122 6.58 -9.81 -17.66
C ARG A 122 5.30 -9.48 -16.87
N VAL A 123 5.43 -9.04 -15.62
CA VAL A 123 4.29 -8.57 -14.82
C VAL A 123 3.74 -7.29 -15.43
N VAL A 124 4.61 -6.31 -15.73
CA VAL A 124 4.23 -5.03 -16.34
C VAL A 124 3.46 -5.23 -17.65
N VAL A 125 4.02 -5.99 -18.61
CA VAL A 125 3.37 -6.25 -19.90
C VAL A 125 2.02 -6.93 -19.69
N SER A 126 1.94 -7.92 -18.81
CA SER A 126 0.69 -8.62 -18.51
C SER A 126 -0.34 -7.71 -17.84
N SER A 127 0.09 -6.80 -16.96
CA SER A 127 -0.78 -5.77 -16.37
C SER A 127 -1.34 -4.83 -17.41
N LEU A 128 -0.50 -4.31 -18.29
CA LEU A 128 -0.94 -3.38 -19.34
C LEU A 128 -1.91 -4.06 -20.32
N ALA A 129 -1.59 -5.28 -20.77
CA ALA A 129 -2.45 -6.05 -21.66
C ALA A 129 -3.80 -6.38 -20.99
N SER A 130 -3.78 -6.82 -19.73
CA SER A 130 -4.99 -7.12 -18.97
C SER A 130 -5.82 -5.87 -18.69
N LEU A 131 -5.18 -4.73 -18.43
CA LEU A 131 -5.89 -3.46 -18.22
C LEU A 131 -6.62 -3.02 -19.50
N VAL A 132 -5.96 -3.09 -20.65
CA VAL A 132 -6.59 -2.83 -21.96
C VAL A 132 -7.78 -3.77 -22.18
N ALA A 133 -7.62 -5.07 -21.92
CA ALA A 133 -8.69 -6.04 -22.09
C ALA A 133 -9.87 -5.78 -21.14
N LEU A 134 -9.63 -5.49 -19.86
CA LEU A 134 -10.67 -5.20 -18.88
C LEU A 134 -11.38 -3.87 -19.18
N SER A 135 -10.64 -2.83 -19.58
CA SER A 135 -11.23 -1.55 -20.00
C SER A 135 -12.03 -1.66 -21.30
N ALA A 136 -11.65 -2.56 -22.20
CA ALA A 136 -12.40 -2.82 -23.43
C ALA A 136 -13.82 -3.36 -23.14
N ILE A 137 -14.00 -4.13 -22.06
CA ILE A 137 -15.34 -4.60 -21.64
C ILE A 137 -16.27 -3.40 -21.37
N ALA A 138 -15.78 -2.40 -20.62
CA ALA A 138 -16.56 -1.20 -20.33
C ALA A 138 -16.83 -0.37 -21.60
N ALA A 139 -15.83 -0.21 -22.47
CA ALA A 139 -15.99 0.52 -23.72
C ALA A 139 -17.00 -0.14 -24.68
N LEU A 140 -17.00 -1.48 -24.76
CA LEU A 140 -17.95 -2.23 -25.58
C LEU A 140 -19.37 -2.17 -25.01
N GLN A 141 -19.51 -2.16 -23.67
CA GLN A 141 -20.81 -2.14 -23.01
C GLN A 141 -21.44 -0.73 -22.97
N PHE A 142 -20.64 0.31 -22.78
CA PHE A 142 -21.10 1.68 -22.47
C PHE A 142 -20.63 2.75 -23.47
N SER A 143 -20.11 2.35 -24.64
CA SER A 143 -19.40 3.21 -25.61
C SER A 143 -17.96 3.56 -25.19
N PRO A 144 -17.00 3.65 -26.15
CA PRO A 144 -15.62 4.08 -25.88
C PRO A 144 -15.51 5.46 -25.21
N GLU A 145 -16.52 6.32 -25.34
CA GLU A 145 -16.56 7.64 -24.71
C GLU A 145 -16.46 7.57 -23.17
N VAL A 146 -16.90 6.46 -22.56
CA VAL A 146 -16.78 6.23 -21.12
C VAL A 146 -15.32 6.28 -20.65
N LEU A 147 -14.37 5.81 -21.47
CA LEU A 147 -12.95 5.83 -21.13
C LEU A 147 -12.40 7.25 -21.18
N ARG A 148 -12.84 8.06 -22.15
CA ARG A 148 -12.44 9.48 -22.23
C ARG A 148 -13.00 10.28 -21.05
N ALA A 149 -14.27 10.09 -20.72
CA ALA A 149 -14.91 10.71 -19.58
C ALA A 149 -14.24 10.31 -18.25
N PHE A 150 -13.84 9.05 -18.12
CA PHE A 150 -13.08 8.56 -16.98
C PHE A 150 -11.72 9.26 -16.87
N LEU A 151 -10.94 9.33 -17.95
CA LEU A 151 -9.62 9.99 -17.95
C LEU A 151 -9.74 11.48 -17.61
N ALA A 152 -10.72 12.18 -18.17
CA ALA A 152 -10.99 13.58 -17.83
C ALA A 152 -11.37 13.77 -16.35
N THR A 153 -12.13 12.83 -15.79
CA THR A 153 -12.51 12.86 -14.37
C THR A 153 -11.32 12.60 -13.46
N VAL A 154 -10.47 11.62 -13.77
CA VAL A 154 -9.25 11.34 -13.00
C VAL A 154 -8.30 12.53 -13.03
N ALA A 155 -8.12 13.16 -14.20
CA ALA A 155 -7.27 14.34 -14.33
C ALA A 155 -7.77 15.51 -13.46
N ARG A 156 -9.08 15.81 -13.52
CA ARG A 156 -9.71 16.85 -12.71
C ARG A 156 -9.62 16.55 -11.21
N MET A 157 -9.88 15.31 -10.81
CA MET A 157 -9.70 14.88 -9.41
C MET A 157 -8.27 15.06 -8.91
N GLY A 158 -7.28 15.02 -9.81
CA GLY A 158 -5.89 15.28 -9.46
C GLY A 158 -5.55 16.75 -9.24
N THR A 159 -6.37 17.71 -9.67
CA THR A 159 -6.02 19.14 -9.56
C THR A 159 -6.86 19.91 -8.55
N GLU A 160 -8.02 19.37 -8.17
CA GLU A 160 -8.95 20.06 -7.28
C GLU A 160 -8.74 19.71 -5.81
N LEU A 161 -8.78 20.72 -4.94
CA LEU A 161 -8.80 20.53 -3.49
C LEU A 161 -10.23 20.27 -3.01
N PHE A 162 -10.56 19.02 -2.72
CA PHE A 162 -11.89 18.61 -2.27
C PHE A 162 -12.09 18.86 -0.78
N LEU A 163 -12.41 20.11 -0.43
CA LEU A 163 -12.67 20.51 0.95
C LEU A 163 -13.93 19.80 1.49
N SER A 164 -13.72 18.94 2.47
CA SER A 164 -14.78 18.24 3.20
C SER A 164 -14.26 17.86 4.58
N THR A 165 -15.10 17.96 5.60
CA THR A 165 -14.75 17.60 6.99
C THR A 165 -14.42 16.12 7.16
N VAL A 166 -14.89 15.27 6.24
CA VAL A 166 -14.57 13.84 6.24
C VAL A 166 -13.39 13.51 5.33
N ASN A 167 -12.88 14.45 4.52
CA ASN A 167 -11.73 14.19 3.65
C ASN A 167 -10.43 14.24 4.47
N GLU A 168 -9.82 13.08 4.62
CA GLU A 168 -8.62 12.83 5.42
C GLU A 168 -7.32 13.01 4.61
N GLY A 169 -7.39 13.63 3.42
CA GLY A 169 -6.22 13.93 2.60
C GLY A 169 -5.28 14.91 3.30
N VAL A 170 -3.96 14.79 3.05
CA VAL A 170 -2.93 15.59 3.72
C VAL A 170 -3.15 17.10 3.50
N ALA A 171 -3.36 17.54 2.26
CA ALA A 171 -3.58 18.94 1.90
C ALA A 171 -4.87 19.47 2.53
N VAL A 172 -5.94 18.69 2.56
CA VAL A 172 -7.21 19.11 3.17
C VAL A 172 -7.10 19.21 4.68
N THR A 173 -6.44 18.25 5.33
CA THR A 173 -6.23 18.29 6.78
C THR A 173 -5.33 19.47 7.18
N LEU A 174 -4.28 19.74 6.40
CA LEU A 174 -3.42 20.90 6.65
C LEU A 174 -4.15 22.22 6.35
N HIS A 175 -4.98 22.28 5.30
CA HIS A 175 -5.86 23.42 5.06
C HIS A 175 -6.78 23.68 6.26
N GLN A 176 -7.47 22.65 6.76
CA GLN A 176 -8.34 22.76 7.93
C GLN A 176 -7.58 23.18 9.19
N ALA A 177 -6.39 22.60 9.43
CA ALA A 177 -5.55 22.97 10.57
C ALA A 177 -5.15 24.45 10.52
N LEU A 178 -4.67 24.93 9.37
CA LEU A 178 -4.26 26.33 9.19
C LEU A 178 -5.45 27.29 9.31
N TYR A 179 -6.61 26.89 8.80
CA TYR A 179 -7.86 27.64 8.96
C TYR A 179 -8.24 27.79 10.44
N HIS A 180 -8.24 26.70 11.22
CA HIS A 180 -8.57 26.74 12.65
C HIS A 180 -7.55 27.52 13.49
N LEU A 181 -6.29 27.60 13.05
CA LEU A 181 -5.25 28.41 13.68
C LEU A 181 -5.31 29.91 13.27
N GLY A 182 -6.20 30.30 12.36
CA GLY A 182 -6.29 31.67 11.85
C GLY A 182 -5.09 32.08 10.98
N LEU A 183 -4.35 31.12 10.42
CA LEU A 183 -3.12 31.34 9.65
C LEU A 183 -3.37 31.50 8.13
N GLY A 184 -4.64 31.52 7.71
CA GLY A 184 -5.06 31.77 6.33
C GLY A 184 -5.75 30.57 5.66
N HIS A 185 -6.05 30.73 4.38
CA HIS A 185 -6.72 29.74 3.53
C HIS A 185 -5.74 29.28 2.43
N PRO A 186 -4.95 28.23 2.67
CA PRO A 186 -4.10 27.67 1.62
C PRO A 186 -4.95 27.25 0.42
N ASP A 187 -4.54 27.63 -0.77
CA ASP A 187 -5.22 27.31 -2.02
C ASP A 187 -4.69 26.00 -2.64
N GLU A 188 -4.98 25.78 -3.92
CA GLU A 188 -4.56 24.60 -4.68
C GLU A 188 -3.02 24.41 -4.71
N ALA A 189 -2.22 25.42 -4.38
CA ALA A 189 -0.77 25.29 -4.27
C ALA A 189 -0.38 24.26 -3.20
N LEU A 190 -1.17 24.10 -2.14
CA LEU A 190 -0.88 23.12 -1.10
C LEU A 190 -1.03 21.67 -1.63
N LEU A 191 -2.03 21.45 -2.49
CA LEU A 191 -2.20 20.15 -3.15
C LEU A 191 -1.02 19.86 -4.07
N LEU A 192 -0.58 20.85 -4.86
CA LEU A 192 0.59 20.69 -5.72
C LEU A 192 1.86 20.36 -4.91
N VAL A 193 2.08 21.05 -3.79
CA VAL A 193 3.23 20.76 -2.90
C VAL A 193 3.16 19.34 -2.35
N GLN A 194 1.99 18.90 -1.87
CA GLN A 194 1.79 17.51 -1.43
C GLN A 194 2.13 16.53 -2.55
N GLN A 195 1.62 16.74 -3.76
CA GLN A 195 1.83 15.85 -4.89
C GLN A 195 3.30 15.78 -5.28
N VAL A 196 3.97 16.93 -5.44
CA VAL A 196 5.40 16.97 -5.74
C VAL A 196 6.22 16.26 -4.67
N ALA A 197 5.90 16.46 -3.39
CA ALA A 197 6.58 15.78 -2.28
C ALA A 197 6.34 14.26 -2.29
N CYS A 198 5.10 13.81 -2.44
CA CYS A 198 4.73 12.39 -2.44
C CYS A 198 5.25 11.67 -3.68
N SER A 199 5.06 12.23 -4.88
CA SER A 199 5.58 11.69 -6.13
C SER A 199 7.12 11.70 -6.12
N GLY A 200 7.76 12.75 -5.59
CA GLY A 200 9.20 12.81 -5.39
C GLY A 200 9.71 11.68 -4.49
N LEU A 201 9.07 11.48 -3.33
CA LEU A 201 9.38 10.37 -2.42
C LEU A 201 9.14 9.00 -3.08
N ALA A 202 8.02 8.83 -3.80
CA ALA A 202 7.72 7.61 -4.54
C ALA A 202 8.80 7.32 -5.58
N LEU A 203 9.22 8.32 -6.35
CA LEU A 203 10.29 8.20 -7.34
C LEU A 203 11.63 7.84 -6.70
N LEU A 204 11.99 8.46 -5.56
CA LEU A 204 13.20 8.11 -4.81
C LEU A 204 13.17 6.66 -4.32
N LEU A 205 12.03 6.21 -3.81
CA LEU A 205 11.83 4.82 -3.39
C LEU A 205 11.88 3.85 -4.57
N LEU A 206 11.23 4.16 -5.69
CA LEU A 206 11.29 3.37 -6.91
C LEU A 206 12.70 3.31 -7.49
N ALA A 207 13.43 4.43 -7.49
CA ALA A 207 14.83 4.50 -7.89
C ALA A 207 15.71 3.63 -6.98
N SER A 208 15.44 3.62 -5.67
CA SER A 208 16.12 2.70 -4.76
C SER A 208 15.81 1.22 -5.09
N GLY A 209 14.64 0.94 -5.70
CA GLY A 209 14.26 -0.35 -6.27
C GLY A 209 15.25 -0.92 -7.28
N LEU A 210 15.94 -0.07 -8.05
CA LEU A 210 17.02 -0.50 -8.95
C LEU A 210 18.21 -1.08 -8.16
N ALA A 211 18.51 -0.51 -7.00
CA ALA A 211 19.52 -1.03 -6.09
C ALA A 211 19.00 -2.23 -5.25
N ILE A 212 17.68 -2.38 -5.09
CA ILE A 212 17.03 -3.56 -4.46
C ILE A 212 17.13 -4.82 -5.32
N LEU A 213 17.53 -4.78 -6.59
CA LEU A 213 17.84 -6.03 -7.31
C LEU A 213 18.91 -6.87 -6.56
N ALA A 214 19.73 -6.24 -5.72
CA ALA A 214 20.61 -6.89 -4.75
C ALA A 214 19.96 -7.20 -3.38
N GLY A 215 18.86 -6.53 -3.02
CA GLY A 215 18.09 -6.69 -1.79
C GLY A 215 17.03 -7.80 -1.91
N GLY A 216 17.09 -8.79 -1.02
CA GLY A 216 16.19 -9.95 -1.01
C GLY A 216 14.69 -9.64 -0.82
N ALA A 217 13.90 -10.69 -0.60
CA ALA A 217 12.44 -10.60 -0.47
C ALA A 217 11.97 -9.60 0.61
N ARG A 218 12.78 -9.40 1.65
CA ARG A 218 12.49 -8.48 2.75
C ARG A 218 12.55 -7.01 2.34
N GLN A 219 13.58 -6.61 1.59
CA GLN A 219 13.72 -5.24 1.08
C GLN A 219 12.59 -4.91 0.10
N ARG A 220 12.21 -5.87 -0.75
CA ARG A 220 11.05 -5.75 -1.63
C ARG A 220 9.75 -5.55 -0.86
N LEU A 221 9.56 -6.28 0.25
CA LEU A 221 8.39 -6.15 1.12
C LEU A 221 8.34 -4.78 1.82
N TYR A 222 9.48 -4.25 2.29
CA TYR A 222 9.54 -2.91 2.86
C TYR A 222 9.23 -1.84 1.81
N LEU A 223 9.83 -1.94 0.62
CA LEU A 223 9.55 -1.01 -0.47
C LEU A 223 8.06 -1.02 -0.84
N SER A 224 7.48 -2.19 -1.10
CA SER A 224 6.04 -2.27 -1.43
C SER A 224 5.17 -1.74 -0.30
N SER A 225 5.55 -1.99 0.96
CA SER A 225 4.84 -1.49 2.14
C SER A 225 4.86 0.03 2.23
N MET A 226 5.99 0.68 1.95
CA MET A 226 6.10 2.14 1.92
C MET A 226 5.28 2.74 0.76
N LEU A 227 5.34 2.12 -0.43
CA LEU A 227 4.56 2.56 -1.59
C LEU A 227 3.05 2.43 -1.34
N LEU A 228 2.58 1.44 -0.57
CA LEU A 228 1.17 1.36 -0.17
C LEU A 228 0.73 2.55 0.69
N VAL A 229 1.57 2.98 1.64
CA VAL A 229 1.23 4.15 2.46
C VAL A 229 1.26 5.41 1.59
N ILE A 230 2.28 5.58 0.74
CA ILE A 230 2.39 6.71 -0.20
C ILE A 230 1.19 6.79 -1.12
N MET A 231 0.77 5.67 -1.70
CA MET A 231 -0.40 5.55 -2.57
C MET A 231 -1.69 6.08 -1.91
N VAL A 232 -1.82 5.98 -0.58
CA VAL A 232 -2.96 6.53 0.16
C VAL A 232 -2.78 8.01 0.44
N ILE A 233 -1.63 8.42 1.00
CA ILE A 233 -1.40 9.83 1.39
C ILE A 233 -1.25 10.78 0.20
N GLU A 234 -0.85 10.27 -0.97
CA GLU A 234 -0.74 11.04 -2.21
C GLU A 234 -2.11 11.42 -2.77
N SER A 235 -3.16 10.65 -2.45
CA SER A 235 -4.51 10.89 -2.95
C SER A 235 -5.05 12.24 -2.45
N PRO A 236 -5.64 13.07 -3.32
CA PRO A 236 -6.36 14.29 -2.92
C PRO A 236 -7.69 13.99 -2.21
N LEU A 237 -8.17 12.76 -2.36
CA LEU A 237 -9.43 12.27 -1.82
C LEU A 237 -9.15 11.03 -0.96
N VAL A 238 -9.14 11.21 0.35
CA VAL A 238 -8.97 10.14 1.33
C VAL A 238 -10.14 10.20 2.30
N TRP A 239 -10.59 9.04 2.71
CA TRP A 239 -11.66 8.82 3.69
C TRP A 239 -11.21 7.65 4.53
N TYR A 240 -11.78 7.50 5.71
CA TYR A 240 -11.29 6.52 6.66
C TYR A 240 -11.23 5.09 6.12
N HIS A 241 -12.25 4.63 5.38
CA HIS A 241 -12.25 3.32 4.73
C HIS A 241 -11.14 3.12 3.67
N HIS A 242 -10.41 4.17 3.25
CA HIS A 242 -9.23 4.02 2.39
C HIS A 242 -8.01 3.48 3.13
N TRP A 243 -7.93 3.65 4.45
CA TRP A 243 -6.82 3.13 5.26
C TRP A 243 -6.72 1.60 5.29
N VAL A 244 -7.73 0.87 4.82
CA VAL A 244 -7.61 -0.58 4.57
C VAL A 244 -6.49 -0.93 3.59
N LEU A 245 -6.08 0.00 2.72
CA LEU A 245 -5.01 -0.20 1.74
C LEU A 245 -3.62 -0.38 2.39
N ILE A 246 -3.45 0.07 3.64
CA ILE A 246 -2.21 -0.09 4.41
C ILE A 246 -2.21 -1.38 5.26
N LEU A 247 -3.04 -2.38 4.92
CA LEU A 247 -3.09 -3.66 5.61
C LEU A 247 -1.72 -4.36 5.70
N LEU A 248 -0.98 -4.44 4.58
CA LEU A 248 0.30 -5.13 4.50
C LEU A 248 1.37 -4.52 5.43
N PRO A 249 1.64 -3.20 5.45
CA PRO A 249 2.60 -2.64 6.38
C PRO A 249 2.22 -2.84 7.85
N LEU A 250 0.93 -2.80 8.20
CA LEU A 250 0.47 -3.11 9.56
C LEU A 250 0.69 -4.58 9.92
N ALA A 251 0.30 -5.50 9.03
CA ALA A 251 0.51 -6.95 9.21
C ALA A 251 2.00 -7.29 9.35
N LEU A 252 2.85 -6.65 8.54
CA LEU A 252 4.31 -6.77 8.65
C LEU A 252 4.78 -6.41 10.05
N LEU A 253 4.44 -5.23 10.57
CA LEU A 253 4.93 -4.79 11.88
C LEU A 253 4.35 -5.60 13.06
N LEU A 254 3.11 -6.07 12.96
CA LEU A 254 2.48 -6.93 13.98
C LEU A 254 3.23 -8.25 14.16
N VAL A 255 3.68 -8.83 13.05
CA VAL A 255 4.30 -10.17 13.02
C VAL A 255 5.81 -10.10 13.19
N GLN A 256 6.43 -8.97 12.90
CA GLN A 256 7.87 -8.83 12.90
C GLN A 256 8.44 -8.83 14.33
N ASP A 257 9.26 -9.84 14.63
CA ASP A 257 9.82 -10.09 15.97
C ASP A 257 11.00 -9.19 16.38
N LEU A 258 11.00 -7.93 15.94
CA LEU A 258 12.10 -7.02 16.22
C LEU A 258 11.73 -6.05 17.33
N ARG A 259 12.40 -6.16 18.48
CA ARG A 259 12.48 -5.13 19.54
C ARG A 259 11.15 -4.39 19.78
N GLY A 260 10.03 -5.11 19.88
CA GLY A 260 8.71 -4.53 20.16
C GLY A 260 7.96 -3.94 18.96
N SER A 261 8.28 -4.31 17.72
CA SER A 261 7.55 -3.87 16.51
C SER A 261 6.06 -4.24 16.56
N GLY A 262 5.71 -5.38 17.14
CA GLY A 262 4.29 -5.74 17.38
C GLY A 262 3.58 -4.77 18.34
N ARG A 263 4.24 -4.38 19.45
CA ARG A 263 3.70 -3.36 20.38
C ARG A 263 3.54 -1.99 19.71
N PHE A 264 4.48 -1.64 18.83
CA PHE A 264 4.40 -0.42 18.04
C PHE A 264 3.23 -0.47 17.05
N ALA A 265 3.04 -1.58 16.34
CA ALA A 265 1.90 -1.75 15.43
C ALA A 265 0.56 -1.71 16.17
N LEU A 266 0.47 -2.28 17.37
CA LEU A 266 -0.73 -2.17 18.22
C LEU A 266 -1.03 -0.72 18.59
N ARG A 267 -0.02 0.09 18.92
CA ARG A 267 -0.21 1.52 19.19
C ARG A 267 -0.68 2.28 17.95
N LEU A 268 -0.14 1.96 16.78
CA LEU A 268 -0.60 2.53 15.51
C LEU A 268 -2.05 2.15 15.22
N LEU A 269 -2.41 0.88 15.39
CA LEU A 269 -3.79 0.44 15.24
C LEU A 269 -4.71 1.21 16.18
N VAL A 270 -4.39 1.28 17.48
CA VAL A 270 -5.19 2.06 18.44
C VAL A 270 -5.32 3.51 18.00
N LEU A 271 -4.22 4.16 17.59
CA LEU A 271 -4.24 5.54 17.10
C LEU A 271 -5.18 5.71 15.89
N MET A 272 -5.16 4.77 14.94
CA MET A 272 -6.07 4.80 13.79
C MET A 272 -7.53 4.51 14.16
N GLN A 273 -7.79 3.68 15.18
CA GLN A 273 -9.16 3.45 15.68
C GLN A 273 -9.72 4.70 16.38
N LEU A 274 -8.85 5.50 17.01
CA LEU A 274 -9.26 6.73 17.72
C LEU A 274 -9.81 7.81 16.80
N GLU A 275 -9.56 7.74 15.49
CA GLU A 275 -10.10 8.68 14.50
C GLU A 275 -11.60 8.90 14.65
N ARG A 276 -12.36 7.82 14.89
CA ARG A 276 -13.82 7.91 15.08
C ARG A 276 -14.24 8.66 16.33
N VAL A 277 -13.39 8.65 17.36
CA VAL A 277 -13.61 9.45 18.57
C VAL A 277 -13.36 10.93 18.26
N PHE A 278 -12.34 11.25 17.46
CA PHE A 278 -12.02 12.62 17.05
C PHE A 278 -13.12 13.22 16.16
N GLU A 279 -13.63 12.44 15.21
CA GLU A 279 -14.73 12.85 14.33
C GLU A 279 -16.01 13.20 15.13
N VAL A 280 -16.31 12.45 16.19
CA VAL A 280 -17.46 12.70 17.07
C VAL A 280 -17.22 13.86 18.05
N ALA A 281 -15.96 14.08 18.46
CA ALA A 281 -15.58 15.16 19.39
C ALA A 281 -15.49 16.56 18.74
N ALA A 282 -16.02 16.72 17.52
CA ALA A 282 -16.19 17.98 16.77
C ALA A 282 -14.91 18.64 16.23
N ILE A 283 -13.74 18.01 16.35
CA ILE A 283 -12.54 18.40 15.62
C ILE A 283 -12.41 17.44 14.44
N TYR A 284 -13.04 17.81 13.31
CA TYR A 284 -12.95 17.09 12.04
C TYR A 284 -11.57 17.25 11.39
N LEU A 285 -10.53 16.86 12.12
CA LEU A 285 -9.17 16.79 11.62
C LEU A 285 -8.74 15.33 11.65
N ALA A 286 -8.32 14.81 10.49
CA ALA A 286 -7.80 13.46 10.31
C ALA A 286 -6.41 13.22 10.94
N LEU A 287 -6.13 13.89 12.06
CA LEU A 287 -4.82 13.92 12.72
C LEU A 287 -4.37 12.52 13.16
N PRO A 288 -5.20 11.70 13.84
CA PRO A 288 -4.77 10.37 14.28
C PRO A 288 -4.30 9.45 13.13
N VAL A 289 -5.10 9.27 12.07
CA VAL A 289 -4.74 8.38 10.96
C VAL A 289 -3.57 8.88 10.14
N LEU A 290 -3.50 10.18 9.84
CA LEU A 290 -2.37 10.75 9.11
C LEU A 290 -1.08 10.67 9.92
N LEU A 291 -1.13 10.99 11.22
CA LEU A 291 0.03 10.84 12.10
C LEU A 291 0.51 9.39 12.15
N ALA A 292 -0.42 8.43 12.27
CA ALA A 292 -0.09 7.01 12.22
C ALA A 292 0.60 6.62 10.90
N ALA A 293 0.13 7.15 9.77
CA ALA A 293 0.71 6.89 8.44
C ALA A 293 2.13 7.44 8.28
N PHE A 294 2.38 8.67 8.72
CA PHE A 294 3.73 9.25 8.67
C PHE A 294 4.70 8.51 9.60
N ILE A 295 4.27 8.16 10.81
CA ILE A 295 5.04 7.34 11.75
C ILE A 295 5.34 5.96 11.14
N LEU A 296 4.36 5.36 10.46
CA LEU A 296 4.50 4.07 9.79
C LEU A 296 5.53 4.12 8.67
N ILE A 297 5.48 5.13 7.78
CA ILE A 297 6.49 5.33 6.73
C ILE A 297 7.88 5.48 7.36
N GLY A 298 8.03 6.33 8.38
CA GLY A 298 9.31 6.53 9.07
C GLY A 298 9.86 5.22 9.64
N LYS A 299 9.01 4.40 10.27
CA LYS A 299 9.40 3.08 10.79
C LYS A 299 9.84 2.13 9.68
N LEU A 300 9.11 2.10 8.56
CA LEU A 300 9.44 1.25 7.42
C LEU A 300 10.76 1.68 6.76
N LEU A 301 11.01 2.99 6.63
CA LEU A 301 12.29 3.53 6.14
C LEU A 301 13.45 3.12 7.04
N LEU A 302 13.30 3.19 8.36
CA LEU A 302 14.33 2.73 9.30
C LEU A 302 14.61 1.24 9.16
N LEU A 303 13.58 0.40 9.01
CA LEU A 303 13.73 -1.03 8.79
C LEU A 303 14.39 -1.34 7.44
N TYR A 304 13.99 -0.61 6.41
CA TYR A 304 14.53 -0.69 5.07
C TYR A 304 16.03 -0.39 5.05
N TRP A 305 16.44 0.73 5.66
CA TRP A 305 17.84 1.14 5.75
C TRP A 305 18.66 0.17 6.62
N ARG A 306 18.13 -0.26 7.76
CA ARG A 306 18.84 -1.18 8.67
C ARG A 306 19.12 -2.53 8.02
N ASP A 307 18.14 -3.07 7.29
CA ASP A 307 18.28 -4.36 6.62
C ASP A 307 18.93 -4.21 5.24
N TRP A 308 19.19 -2.98 4.79
CA TRP A 308 19.94 -2.73 3.57
C TRP A 308 21.37 -3.27 3.71
N ARG A 309 21.66 -4.35 2.99
CA ARG A 309 23.04 -4.80 2.77
C ARG A 309 23.39 -4.38 1.35
N PRO A 310 24.21 -3.34 1.15
CA PRO A 310 24.87 -3.21 -0.13
C PRO A 310 25.69 -4.49 -0.25
N SER A 311 25.44 -5.28 -1.29
CA SER A 311 26.40 -6.27 -1.74
C SER A 311 27.64 -5.49 -2.21
N LEU A 312 28.47 -5.06 -1.26
CA LEU A 312 29.86 -4.78 -1.57
C LEU A 312 30.40 -6.09 -2.14
N PRO A 313 30.97 -6.10 -3.35
CA PRO A 313 31.56 -7.30 -3.90
C PRO A 313 32.49 -7.88 -2.83
N ALA A 314 32.28 -9.14 -2.47
CA ALA A 314 33.03 -9.83 -1.43
C ALA A 314 34.55 -9.92 -1.75
N GLU A 315 34.95 -9.52 -2.95
CA GLU A 315 36.32 -9.49 -3.41
C GLU A 315 36.63 -8.14 -4.07
N GLY A 316 36.95 -7.14 -3.25
CA GLY A 316 37.75 -6.02 -3.74
C GLY A 316 39.16 -6.51 -4.11
N PRO A 317 39.88 -5.86 -5.03
CA PRO A 317 41.22 -6.25 -5.47
C PRO A 317 42.26 -6.37 -4.34
N LEU A 318 41.97 -5.84 -3.14
CA LEU A 318 42.78 -5.99 -1.93
C LEU A 318 42.72 -7.38 -1.28
N ALA A 319 41.70 -8.20 -1.57
CA ALA A 319 41.62 -9.57 -1.05
C ALA A 319 42.70 -10.50 -1.68
N ARG A 320 43.15 -10.20 -2.91
CA ARG A 320 44.27 -10.91 -3.56
C ARG A 320 45.62 -10.69 -2.89
N PHE A 321 45.79 -9.61 -2.12
CA PHE A 321 47.06 -9.31 -1.45
C PHE A 321 47.20 -9.95 -0.07
N ARG A 322 46.11 -10.45 0.54
CA ARG A 322 46.19 -11.14 1.85
C ARG A 322 46.79 -12.54 1.77
N GLY A 323 46.91 -13.13 0.57
CA GLY A 323 47.55 -14.43 0.36
C GLY A 323 49.07 -14.39 0.17
N LEU A 324 49.68 -13.20 0.02
CA LEU A 324 51.11 -13.07 -0.33
C LEU A 324 52.03 -12.71 0.85
N GLY A 325 51.48 -12.50 2.05
CA GLY A 325 52.24 -12.03 3.23
C GLY A 325 52.57 -13.09 4.29
N GLN A 326 52.14 -14.34 4.16
CA GLN A 326 52.30 -15.37 5.21
C GLN A 326 53.57 -16.24 5.05
N GLY A 327 54.60 -15.74 4.36
CA GLY A 327 55.79 -16.53 4.01
C GLY A 327 57.13 -16.10 4.62
N LEU A 328 57.18 -15.12 5.53
CA LEU A 328 58.45 -14.67 6.11
C LEU A 328 58.44 -14.84 7.64
N ASP A 329 58.81 -16.06 8.06
CA ASP A 329 59.15 -16.40 9.44
C ASP A 329 60.58 -15.93 9.71
N PHE A 330 60.73 -14.73 10.28
CA PHE A 330 62.00 -14.30 10.86
C PHE A 330 62.00 -14.68 12.34
N ARG A 331 62.73 -15.75 12.67
CA ARG A 331 63.10 -16.06 14.06
C ARG A 331 64.44 -15.40 14.39
N PRO A 332 64.58 -14.78 15.58
CA PRO A 332 65.85 -14.24 16.06
C PRO A 332 66.87 -15.32 16.42
#